data_AF-A0A359E6H4-F1
#
_entry.id   AF-A0A359E6H4-F1
#
_cell.length_a   1.000
_cell.length_b   1.000
_cell.length_c   1.000
_cell.angle_alpha   90.00
_cell.angle_beta   90.00
_cell.angle_gamma   90.00
#
_symmetry.space_group_name_H-M   'P 1'
#
loop_
_entity.id
_entity.type
_entity.pdbx_description
1 polymer ?
#
loop_
_entity_poly.entity_id
_entity_poly.type
_entity_poly.pdbx_seq_one_letter_code
_entity_poly.pdbx_strand_id
1 'polypeptide(L)'
;YEQPSSLDDYDPDCDIQFTYGGVTYNRIRFTVPELSPPYEVDFKDEVVFSANFSGGLLRSTDFGQTWERVILPPDNVSELTPEEDYLWSSNLSLSTGSSVQINRYDPRSDFLFNLRVFGVYIDTQNRVWVGTG
;
A
#
# COMPACT_ATOMS: atom_id res chain seq x y z
N TYR A 1 -16.45 -5.66 4.71
CA TYR A 1 -16.65 -4.24 5.04
C TYR A 1 -16.06 -3.45 3.89
N GLU A 2 -16.88 -2.69 3.18
CA GLU A 2 -16.44 -1.85 2.08
C GLU A 2 -16.17 -0.45 2.66
N GLN A 3 -14.96 0.08 2.45
CA GLN A 3 -14.64 1.45 2.90
C GLN A 3 -15.42 2.47 2.05
N PRO A 4 -15.95 3.54 2.66
CA PRO A 4 -16.75 4.53 1.96
C PRO A 4 -15.95 5.18 0.83
N SER A 5 -16.53 5.16 -0.37
CA SER A 5 -16.03 5.88 -1.55
C SER A 5 -16.63 7.29 -1.66
N SER A 6 -17.52 7.67 -0.75
CA SER A 6 -18.13 8.99 -0.67
C SER A 6 -17.48 9.82 0.46
N LEU A 7 -17.43 11.16 0.31
CA LEU A 7 -17.01 12.04 1.39
C LEU A 7 -18.07 12.15 2.49
N ASP A 8 -19.35 12.08 2.11
CA ASP A 8 -20.47 12.20 3.06
C ASP A 8 -20.47 11.04 4.08
N ASP A 9 -19.92 9.89 3.71
CA ASP A 9 -19.74 8.72 4.57
C ASP A 9 -18.28 8.53 5.05
N TYR A 10 -17.37 9.44 4.70
CA TYR A 10 -15.95 9.33 5.10
C TYR A 10 -15.76 9.74 6.56
N ASP A 11 -15.32 8.78 7.36
CA ASP A 11 -14.86 8.99 8.73
C ASP A 11 -13.34 8.76 8.81
N PRO A 12 -12.51 9.80 9.07
CA PRO A 12 -11.06 9.65 9.17
C PRO A 12 -10.63 8.76 10.33
N ASP A 13 -11.44 8.60 11.38
CA ASP A 13 -11.13 7.70 12.51
C ASP A 13 -11.23 6.22 12.11
N CYS A 14 -11.88 5.93 10.98
CA CYS A 14 -11.95 4.58 10.42
C CYS A 14 -10.72 4.18 9.61
N ASP A 15 -9.82 5.12 9.26
CA ASP A 15 -8.55 4.80 8.60
C ASP A 15 -7.57 4.09 9.56
N ILE A 16 -6.52 3.48 9.01
CA ILE A 16 -5.40 2.92 9.77
C ILE A 16 -4.23 3.90 9.70
N GLN A 17 -3.65 4.22 10.85
CA GLN A 17 -2.41 4.98 10.92
C GLN A 17 -1.20 4.06 10.76
N PHE A 18 -0.17 4.56 10.06
CA PHE A 18 1.14 3.95 9.99
C PHE A 18 2.23 5.03 9.97
N THR A 19 3.43 4.68 10.41
CA THR A 19 4.57 5.60 10.44
C THR A 19 5.63 5.17 9.44
N TYR A 20 6.14 6.13 8.67
CA TYR A 20 7.28 5.97 7.78
C TYR A 20 8.12 7.24 7.82
N GLY A 21 9.45 7.12 7.92
CA GLY A 21 10.33 8.30 8.00
C GLY A 21 10.08 9.24 9.19
N GLY A 22 9.45 8.74 10.26
CA GLY A 22 9.06 9.58 11.40
C GLY A 22 7.76 10.38 11.20
N VAL A 23 7.11 10.27 10.04
CA VAL A 23 5.81 10.89 9.75
C VAL A 23 4.69 9.85 9.84
N THR A 24 3.58 10.25 10.43
CA THR A 24 2.37 9.42 10.52
C THR A 24 1.41 9.73 9.38
N TYR A 25 0.98 8.69 8.70
CA TYR A 25 0.09 8.73 7.55
C TYR A 25 -1.17 7.91 7.80
N ASN A 26 -2.22 8.20 7.03
CA ASN A 26 -3.46 7.45 7.04
C ASN A 26 -3.56 6.56 5.79
N ARG A 27 -4.06 5.34 5.97
CA ARG A 27 -4.43 4.44 4.88
C ARG A 27 -5.81 3.85 5.10
N ILE A 28 -6.48 3.52 4.01
CA ILE A 28 -7.74 2.78 4.08
C ILE A 28 -7.56 1.39 4.71
N ARG A 29 -8.65 0.80 5.20
CA ARG A 29 -8.72 -0.66 5.42
C ARG A 29 -9.14 -1.34 4.13
N PHE A 30 -8.47 -2.41 3.76
CA PHE A 30 -8.96 -3.29 2.71
C PHE A 30 -8.79 -4.73 3.14
N THR A 31 -9.85 -5.51 2.93
CA THR A 31 -9.82 -6.97 3.02
C THR A 31 -9.78 -7.50 1.60
N VAL A 32 -8.86 -8.42 1.33
CA VAL A 32 -8.86 -9.11 0.05
C VAL A 32 -9.89 -10.23 0.15
N PRO A 33 -10.84 -10.35 -0.79
CA PRO A 33 -11.56 -11.60 -0.97
C PRO A 33 -10.53 -12.70 -1.25
N GLU A 34 -10.70 -13.87 -0.67
CA GLU A 34 -9.76 -15.00 -0.74
C GLU A 34 -9.30 -15.28 -2.19
N LEU A 35 -8.12 -15.89 -2.36
CA LEU A 35 -7.43 -16.22 -3.63
C LEU A 35 -6.50 -15.13 -4.22
N SER A 36 -5.60 -14.56 -3.41
CA SER A 36 -4.43 -13.81 -3.91
C SER A 36 -3.14 -14.60 -3.69
N PRO A 37 -2.87 -15.66 -4.47
CA PRO A 37 -1.58 -16.34 -4.40
C PRO A 37 -0.44 -15.37 -4.76
N PRO A 38 0.76 -15.60 -4.24
CA PRO A 38 1.93 -14.81 -4.62
C PRO A 38 2.26 -15.03 -6.08
N TYR A 39 2.56 -13.94 -6.79
CA TYR A 39 3.18 -13.98 -8.11
C TYR A 39 4.67 -14.24 -7.99
N GLU A 40 5.31 -13.61 -7.00
CA GLU A 40 6.72 -13.77 -6.70
C GLU A 40 6.95 -13.68 -5.19
N VAL A 41 8.01 -14.35 -4.74
CA VAL A 41 8.57 -14.22 -3.41
C VAL A 41 10.07 -14.03 -3.55
N ASP A 42 10.63 -13.16 -2.72
CA ASP A 42 12.08 -13.03 -2.56
C ASP A 42 12.41 -12.87 -1.09
N PHE A 43 13.60 -13.29 -0.69
CA PHE A 43 13.99 -13.28 0.71
C PHE A 43 15.47 -13.02 0.89
N LYS A 44 15.80 -12.43 2.03
CA LYS A 44 17.17 -12.26 2.51
C LYS A 44 17.18 -12.45 4.01
N ASP A 45 18.00 -13.38 4.48
CA ASP A 45 18.03 -13.82 5.87
C ASP A 45 16.62 -14.28 6.32
N GLU A 46 16.09 -13.73 7.42
CA GLU A 46 14.75 -14.03 7.94
C GLU A 46 13.65 -13.15 7.33
N VAL A 47 14.02 -12.17 6.49
CA VAL A 47 13.09 -11.24 5.87
C VAL A 47 12.58 -11.82 4.56
N VAL A 48 11.27 -12.01 4.47
CA VAL A 48 10.58 -12.54 3.30
C VAL A 48 9.62 -11.49 2.75
N PHE A 49 9.63 -11.29 1.44
CA PHE A 49 8.64 -10.50 0.73
C PHE A 49 7.78 -11.37 -0.17
N SER A 50 6.52 -10.98 -0.31
CA SER A 50 5.55 -11.63 -1.19
C SER A 50 4.80 -10.59 -2.02
N ALA A 51 4.93 -10.72 -3.34
CA ALA A 51 4.23 -9.92 -4.34
C ALA A 51 2.86 -10.55 -4.63
N ASN A 52 1.77 -9.83 -4.30
CA ASN A 52 0.41 -10.35 -4.45
C ASN A 52 -0.46 -9.41 -5.29
N PHE A 53 -1.33 -9.99 -6.14
CA PHE A 53 -2.18 -9.21 -7.06
C PHE A 53 -3.29 -8.40 -6.39
N SER A 54 -3.87 -8.89 -5.30
CA SER A 54 -4.87 -8.11 -4.55
C SER A 54 -4.50 -7.96 -3.07
N GLY A 55 -3.29 -8.36 -2.70
CA GLY A 55 -2.72 -8.22 -1.36
C GLY A 55 -1.67 -7.11 -1.24
N GLY A 56 -1.17 -6.59 -2.36
CA GLY A 56 -0.01 -5.70 -2.40
C GLY A 56 1.29 -6.44 -2.06
N LEU A 57 2.31 -5.67 -1.67
CA LEU A 57 3.55 -6.22 -1.15
C LEU A 57 3.39 -6.55 0.34
N LEU A 58 3.62 -7.81 0.69
CA LEU A 58 3.67 -8.26 2.07
C LEU A 58 5.11 -8.50 2.50
N ARG A 59 5.43 -8.22 3.75
CA ARG A 59 6.72 -8.50 4.39
C ARG A 59 6.50 -9.35 5.64
N SER A 60 7.39 -10.31 5.84
CA SER A 60 7.62 -10.97 7.12
C SER A 60 9.06 -10.72 7.53
N THR A 61 9.31 -10.56 8.83
CA THR A 61 10.65 -10.45 9.42
C THR A 61 10.96 -11.64 10.35
N ASP A 62 10.13 -12.68 10.29
CA ASP A 62 10.18 -13.86 11.16
C ASP A 62 10.00 -15.16 10.35
N PHE A 63 10.50 -15.14 9.11
CA PHE A 63 10.49 -16.25 8.16
C PHE A 63 9.09 -16.80 7.85
N GLY A 64 8.11 -15.89 7.75
CA GLY A 64 6.74 -16.17 7.31
C GLY A 64 5.75 -16.49 8.42
N GLN A 65 6.12 -16.34 9.70
CA GLN A 65 5.21 -16.58 10.83
C GLN A 65 4.19 -15.46 10.99
N THR A 66 4.63 -14.21 10.84
CA THR A 66 3.77 -13.02 10.84
C THR A 66 4.04 -12.16 9.61
N TRP A 67 3.01 -11.45 9.17
CA TRP A 67 3.04 -10.67 7.93
C TRP A 67 2.45 -9.29 8.13
N GLU A 68 3.08 -8.29 7.53
CA GLU A 68 2.59 -6.93 7.45
C GLU A 68 2.54 -6.45 5.99
N ARG A 69 1.71 -5.44 5.74
CA ARG A 69 1.61 -4.79 4.43
C ARG A 69 2.66 -3.70 4.32
N VAL A 70 3.43 -3.73 3.25
CA VAL A 70 4.38 -2.69 2.89
C VAL A 70 3.65 -1.64 2.06
N ILE A 71 3.94 -0.37 2.35
CA ILE A 71 3.44 0.76 1.56
C ILE A 71 4.29 0.94 0.31
N LEU A 72 3.67 1.40 -0.76
CA LEU A 72 4.36 1.77 -2.00
C LEU A 72 4.25 3.28 -2.24
N PRO A 73 5.21 3.88 -2.95
CA PRO A 73 5.24 5.32 -3.15
C PRO A 73 4.02 5.87 -3.90
N PRO A 74 3.74 7.19 -3.76
CA PRO A 74 2.78 7.89 -4.62
C PRO A 74 3.14 7.83 -6.11
N ASP A 75 2.18 8.09 -7.01
CA ASP A 75 2.33 7.97 -8.47
C ASP A 75 3.50 8.75 -9.07
N ASN A 76 3.83 9.90 -8.47
CA ASN A 76 4.88 10.80 -8.93
C ASN A 76 6.26 10.51 -8.28
N VAL A 77 6.37 9.41 -7.55
CA VAL A 77 7.54 9.04 -6.76
C VAL A 77 7.95 7.60 -7.11
N SER A 78 9.21 7.41 -7.47
CA SER A 78 9.72 6.08 -7.83
C SER A 78 10.39 5.34 -6.66
N GLU A 79 10.70 6.03 -5.57
CA GLU A 79 11.48 5.49 -4.46
C GLU A 79 10.96 6.04 -3.12
N LEU A 80 10.85 5.17 -2.13
CA LEU A 80 10.60 5.55 -0.73
C LEU A 80 11.91 5.53 0.04
N THR A 81 12.27 6.69 0.61
CA THR A 81 13.34 6.89 1.58
C THR A 81 12.79 7.42 2.91
N PRO A 82 13.33 7.00 4.07
CA PRO A 82 12.90 7.49 5.38
C PRO A 82 13.15 8.99 5.64
N GLU A 83 13.96 9.64 4.82
CA GLU A 83 14.33 11.05 4.99
C GLU A 83 13.33 12.02 4.36
N GLU A 84 12.38 11.52 3.57
CA GLU A 84 11.43 12.33 2.79
C GLU A 84 9.99 12.14 3.29
N ASP A 85 9.16 13.15 3.03
CA ASP A 85 7.73 13.15 3.33
C ASP A 85 6.91 12.90 2.06
N TYR A 86 5.86 12.09 2.15
CA TYR A 86 5.03 11.71 1.01
C TYR A 86 3.59 12.20 1.13
N LEU A 87 2.99 12.49 -0.04
CA LEU A 87 1.57 12.81 -0.16
C LEU A 87 0.92 11.82 -1.14
N TRP A 88 -0.08 11.07 -0.68
CA TRP A 88 -0.87 10.18 -1.53
C TRP A 88 -2.19 10.84 -1.89
N SER A 89 -2.58 10.78 -3.17
CA SER A 89 -3.87 11.32 -3.61
C SER A 89 -4.94 10.23 -3.63
N SER A 90 -5.95 10.34 -2.76
CA SER A 90 -7.15 9.49 -2.79
C SER A 90 -8.37 10.34 -3.15
N ASN A 91 -9.16 9.88 -4.11
CA ASN A 91 -10.41 10.56 -4.52
C ASN A 91 -11.58 10.06 -3.67
N LEU A 92 -12.36 10.99 -3.13
CA LEU A 92 -13.65 10.74 -2.50
C LEU A 92 -14.75 11.39 -3.35
N SER A 93 -15.80 10.63 -3.64
CA SER A 93 -16.96 11.12 -4.40
C SER A 93 -17.89 11.92 -3.49
N LEU A 94 -18.47 12.99 -3.98
CA LEU A 94 -19.50 13.76 -3.27
C LEU A 94 -20.87 13.30 -3.76
N SER A 95 -21.90 13.38 -2.92
CA SER A 95 -23.30 13.17 -3.34
C SER A 95 -23.73 14.10 -4.49
N THR A 96 -23.04 15.24 -4.65
CA THR A 96 -23.23 16.18 -5.76
C THR A 96 -22.64 15.72 -7.11
N GLY A 97 -21.97 14.57 -7.14
CA GLY A 97 -21.32 14.01 -8.33
C GLY A 97 -19.93 14.58 -8.63
N SER A 98 -19.40 15.47 -7.78
CA SER A 98 -18.02 15.94 -7.84
C SER A 98 -17.08 15.03 -7.05
N SER A 99 -15.76 15.16 -7.20
CA SER A 99 -14.78 14.47 -6.35
C SER A 99 -13.87 15.45 -5.61
N VAL A 100 -13.39 15.06 -4.43
CA VAL A 100 -12.35 15.76 -3.67
C VAL A 100 -11.14 14.84 -3.49
N GLN A 101 -9.95 15.43 -3.53
CA GLN A 101 -8.70 14.72 -3.22
C GLN A 101 -8.32 14.94 -1.76
N ILE A 102 -7.93 13.87 -1.09
CA ILE A 102 -7.40 13.89 0.27
C ILE A 102 -6.04 13.19 0.34
N ASN A 103 -5.21 13.58 1.33
CA ASN A 103 -3.95 12.91 1.59
C ASN A 103 -4.17 11.59 2.33
N ARG A 104 -4.28 10.48 1.58
CA ARG A 104 -4.54 9.15 2.14
C ARG A 104 -4.00 8.06 1.22
N TYR A 105 -3.28 7.10 1.78
CA TYR A 105 -2.84 5.93 1.03
C TYR A 105 -4.02 5.00 0.72
N ASP A 106 -4.39 4.91 -0.55
CA ASP A 106 -5.32 3.91 -1.07
C ASP A 106 -4.62 3.06 -2.15
N PRO A 107 -4.17 1.83 -1.83
CA PRO A 107 -3.50 0.97 -2.80
C PRO A 107 -4.43 0.50 -3.93
N ARG A 108 -5.76 0.60 -3.78
CA ARG A 108 -6.75 0.20 -4.79
C ARG A 108 -6.98 1.26 -5.87
N SER A 109 -6.58 2.51 -5.59
CA SER A 109 -6.88 3.67 -6.43
C SER A 109 -6.59 3.39 -7.91
N ASP A 110 -7.49 3.86 -8.77
CA ASP A 110 -7.47 3.69 -10.24
C ASP A 110 -6.21 4.27 -10.90
N PHE A 111 -5.43 5.09 -10.18
CA PHE A 111 -4.17 5.65 -10.64
C PHE A 111 -2.94 4.92 -10.11
N LEU A 112 -3.03 4.33 -8.90
CA LEU A 112 -1.87 3.86 -8.14
C LEU A 112 -1.54 2.39 -8.39
N PHE A 113 -2.54 1.54 -8.63
CA PHE A 113 -2.43 0.07 -8.78
C PHE A 113 -1.41 -0.63 -7.85
N ASN A 114 -1.04 -0.01 -6.74
CA ASN A 114 -0.07 -0.46 -5.76
C ASN A 114 -0.55 -1.70 -5.01
N LEU A 115 -1.84 -2.03 -5.14
CA LEU A 115 -2.41 -3.28 -4.69
C LEU A 115 -2.02 -4.47 -5.59
N ARG A 116 -1.70 -4.22 -6.86
CA ARG A 116 -1.32 -5.22 -7.87
C ARG A 116 0.20 -5.29 -7.99
N VAL A 117 0.80 -6.11 -7.14
CA VAL A 117 2.23 -6.37 -7.18
C VAL A 117 2.48 -7.69 -7.90
N PHE A 118 3.31 -7.63 -8.95
CA PHE A 118 3.63 -8.75 -9.82
C PHE A 118 5.05 -9.28 -9.61
N GLY A 119 5.95 -8.45 -9.11
CA GLY A 119 7.33 -8.85 -8.87
C GLY A 119 7.97 -8.16 -7.67
N VAL A 120 8.97 -8.82 -7.11
CA VAL A 120 9.79 -8.33 -6.01
C VAL A 120 11.22 -8.82 -6.14
N TYR A 121 12.18 -7.92 -5.91
CA TYR A 121 13.61 -8.24 -5.95
C TYR A 121 14.38 -7.49 -4.86
N ILE A 122 15.19 -8.20 -4.09
CA ILE A 122 16.07 -7.65 -3.06
C ILE A 122 17.49 -7.58 -3.63
N ASP A 123 18.03 -6.37 -3.75
CA ASP A 123 19.38 -6.19 -4.27
C ASP A 123 20.48 -6.38 -3.21
N THR A 124 21.73 -6.36 -3.66
CA THR A 124 22.90 -6.55 -2.79
C THR A 124 23.11 -5.42 -1.77
N GLN A 125 22.44 -4.28 -1.95
CA GLN A 125 22.48 -3.10 -1.08
C GLN A 125 21.29 -3.04 -0.12
N ASN A 126 20.50 -4.11 0.00
CA ASN A 126 19.28 -4.19 0.82
C ASN A 126 18.16 -3.27 0.35
N ARG A 127 18.12 -2.91 -0.94
CA ARG A 127 16.97 -2.22 -1.52
C ARG A 127 15.97 -3.23 -2.08
N VAL A 128 14.69 -2.92 -1.91
CA VAL A 128 13.58 -3.74 -2.41
C VAL A 128 13.00 -3.06 -3.64
N TRP A 129 13.08 -3.73 -4.77
CA TRP A 129 12.48 -3.33 -6.03
C TRP A 129 11.13 -4.03 -6.17
N VAL A 130 10.12 -3.29 -6.60
CA VAL A 130 8.74 -3.77 -6.66
C VAL A 130 8.18 -3.50 -8.04
N GLY A 131 7.69 -4.55 -8.71
CA GLY A 131 7.00 -4.45 -9.98
C GLY A 131 5.50 -4.33 -9.76
N THR A 132 4.94 -3.16 -10.07
CA THR A 132 3.49 -2.91 -10.15
C THR A 132 3.07 -2.78 -11.62
N GLY A 133 1.76 -2.73 -11.91
CA GLY A 133 1.24 -2.60 -13.28
C GLY A 133 -0.06 -1.85 -13.37
#